data_AF-A0A2T5PMU8-F1
#
_entry.id   AF-A0A2T5PMU8-F1
#
_cell.length_a   1.000
_cell.length_b   1.000
_cell.length_c   1.000
_cell.angle_alpha   90.00
_cell.angle_beta   90.00
_cell.angle_gamma   90.00
#
_symmetry.space_group_name_H-M   'P 1'
#
loop_
_entity.id
_entity.type
_entity.pdbx_description
1 polymer ?
#
loop_
_entity_poly.entity_id
_entity_poly.type
_entity_poly.pdbx_seq_one_letter_code
_entity_poly.pdbx_strand_id
1 'polypeptide(L)' 'MQRVTPRTCPKSLPAIALACSIDRSYMERIERGEMNITVEKLYSIASMLSCDPASLLPPVSELRG' A
#
# COMPACT_ATOMS: atom_id res chain seq x y z
N MET A 1 26.28 -10.46 10.38
CA MET A 1 24.83 -10.18 10.60
C MET A 1 24.57 -8.73 10.25
N GLN A 2 24.52 -8.38 8.96
CA GLN A 2 24.37 -6.99 8.52
C GLN A 2 22.88 -6.66 8.44
N ARG A 3 22.42 -5.70 9.26
CA ARG A 3 21.05 -5.18 9.21
C ARG A 3 20.88 -4.43 7.90
N VAL A 4 20.21 -5.04 6.94
CA VAL A 4 19.69 -4.37 5.75
C VAL A 4 18.54 -3.48 6.22
N THR A 5 18.80 -2.20 6.40
CA THR A 5 17.73 -1.20 6.49
C THR A 5 17.26 -0.91 5.06
N PRO A 6 15.99 -1.14 4.70
CA PRO A 6 15.50 -0.66 3.42
C PRO A 6 15.49 0.86 3.52
N ARG A 7 16.33 1.52 2.71
CA ARG A 7 16.20 2.95 2.45
C ARG A 7 14.85 3.15 1.78
N THR A 8 13.82 3.46 2.56
CA THR A 8 12.49 3.78 2.06
C THR A 8 12.58 5.15 1.40
N CYS A 9 12.89 5.18 0.11
CA CYS A 9 12.56 6.34 -0.71
C CYS A 9 11.05 6.55 -0.58
N PRO A 10 10.54 7.78 -0.38
CA PRO A 10 9.11 8.04 -0.51
C PRO A 10 8.72 7.71 -1.95
N LYS A 11 8.16 6.52 -2.16
CA LYS A 11 7.66 6.11 -3.47
C LYS A 11 6.38 6.89 -3.69
N SER A 12 6.39 7.81 -4.65
CA SER A 12 5.18 8.52 -5.05
C SER A 12 4.11 7.53 -5.51
N LEU A 13 2.83 7.86 -5.33
CA LEU A 13 1.71 6.99 -5.71
C LEU A 13 1.75 6.49 -7.15
N PRO A 14 2.18 7.28 -8.16
CA PRO A 14 2.33 6.78 -9.52
C PRO A 14 3.39 5.69 -9.63
N ALA A 15 4.48 5.79 -8.87
CA ALA A 15 5.52 4.76 -8.84
C ALA A 15 5.00 3.47 -8.19
N ILE A 16 4.16 3.59 -7.17
CA ILE A 16 3.50 2.46 -6.51
C ILE A 16 2.49 1.80 -7.45
N ALA A 17 1.66 2.59 -8.13
CA ALA A 17 0.66 2.12 -9.09
C ALA A 17 1.31 1.34 -10.24
N LEU A 18 2.38 1.90 -10.83
CA LEU A 18 3.14 1.26 -11.90
C LEU A 18 3.75 -0.08 -11.43
N ALA A 19 4.36 -0.11 -10.25
CA ALA A 19 5.04 -1.29 -9.73
C ALA A 19 4.08 -2.41 -9.29
N CYS A 20 2.86 -2.08 -8.87
CA CYS A 20 1.83 -3.06 -8.47
C CYS A 20 0.89 -3.46 -9.62
N SER A 21 1.13 -2.97 -10.84
CA SER A 21 0.21 -3.08 -11.97
C SER A 21 -1.22 -2.68 -11.56
N ILE A 22 -1.31 -1.61 -10.77
CA ILE A 22 -2.57 -0.99 -10.35
C ILE A 22 -2.76 0.23 -11.22
N ASP A 23 -3.95 0.37 -11.80
CA ASP A 23 -4.26 1.57 -12.57
C ASP A 23 -4.22 2.80 -11.65
N ARG A 24 -3.61 3.89 -12.12
CA ARG A 24 -3.50 5.12 -11.33
C ARG A 24 -4.87 5.62 -10.87
N SER A 25 -5.91 5.54 -11.71
CA SER A 25 -7.27 5.94 -11.35
C SER A 25 -7.87 5.04 -10.26
N TYR A 26 -7.50 3.75 -10.23
CA TYR A 26 -7.92 2.82 -9.19
C TYR A 26 -7.23 3.14 -7.86
N MET A 27 -5.94 3.46 -7.87
CA MET A 27 -5.19 3.88 -6.67
C MET A 27 -5.73 5.19 -6.10
N GLU A 28 -6.00 6.19 -6.96
CA GLU A 28 -6.55 7.49 -6.56
C GLU A 28 -7.94 7.34 -5.91
N ARG A 29 -8.77 6.40 -6.39
CA ARG A 29 -10.07 6.09 -5.78
C ARG A 29 -9.94 5.37 -4.44
N ILE A 30 -8.97 4.46 -4.29
CA ILE A 30 -8.69 3.80 -3.01
C ILE A 30 -8.25 4.82 -1.97
N GLU A 31 -7.32 5.71 -2.31
CA GLU A 31 -6.84 6.74 -1.38
C GLU A 31 -7.94 7.70 -0.94
N ARG A 32 -8.91 7.99 -1.81
CA ARG A 32 -10.08 8.81 -1.48
C ARG A 32 -11.18 8.06 -0.72
N GLY A 33 -11.03 6.75 -0.51
CA GLY A 33 -12.03 5.90 0.12
C GLY A 33 -13.25 5.61 -0.76
N GLU A 34 -13.17 5.85 -2.07
CA GLU A 34 -14.26 5.64 -3.02
C GLU A 34 -14.38 4.18 -3.49
N MET A 35 -13.35 3.36 -3.25
CA MET A 35 -13.25 1.98 -3.72
C MET A 35 -12.54 1.09 -2.68
N ASN A 36 -12.96 -0.17 -2.60
CA ASN A 36 -12.32 -1.17 -1.76
C ASN A 36 -11.12 -1.79 -2.48
N ILE A 37 -10.03 -1.98 -1.73
CA ILE A 37 -8.86 -2.74 -2.18
C ILE A 37 -9.07 -4.25 -1.94
N THR A 38 -8.60 -5.09 -2.85
CA THR A 38 -8.58 -6.55 -2.63
C THR A 38 -7.38 -6.94 -1.77
N VAL A 39 -7.49 -8.08 -1.09
CA VAL A 39 -6.40 -8.62 -0.26
C VAL A 39 -5.14 -8.85 -1.09
N GLU A 40 -5.26 -9.41 -2.31
CA GLU A 40 -4.13 -9.62 -3.21
C GLU A 40 -3.35 -8.32 -3.52
N LYS A 41 -4.07 -7.23 -3.79
CA LYS A 41 -3.45 -5.93 -4.07
C LYS A 41 -2.81 -5.32 -2.83
N LEU A 42 -3.41 -5.50 -1.65
CA LEU A 42 -2.81 -5.09 -0.38
C LEU A 42 -1.44 -5.76 -0.17
N TYR A 43 -1.36 -7.09 -0.33
CA TYR A 43 -0.10 -7.82 -0.22
C TYR A 43 0.93 -7.42 -1.29
N SER A 44 0.47 -7.14 -2.51
CA SER A 44 1.35 -6.67 -3.59
C SER A 44 2.00 -5.32 -3.25
N ILE A 45 1.22 -4.38 -2.71
CA ILE A 45 1.71 -3.06 -2.26
C ILE A 45 2.67 -3.23 -1.08
N ALA A 46 2.30 -4.02 -0.07
CA ALA A 46 3.11 -4.26 1.12
C ALA A 46 4.49 -4.87 0.76
N SER A 47 4.50 -5.85 -0.14
CA SER A 47 5.73 -6.48 -0.67
C SER A 47 6.65 -5.45 -1.33
N MET A 48 6.09 -4.58 -2.17
CA MET A 48 6.85 -3.56 -2.91
C MET A 48 7.31 -2.39 -2.03
N LEU A 49 6.59 -2.10 -0.94
CA LEU A 49 7.01 -1.18 0.13
C LEU A 49 7.94 -1.84 1.16
N SER A 50 8.10 -3.16 1.11
CA SER A 50 8.84 -3.95 2.10
C SER A 50 8.35 -3.70 3.54
N CYS A 51 7.03 -3.61 3.71
CA CYS A 51 6.37 -3.47 5.00
C CYS A 51 5.39 -4.62 5.25
N ASP A 52 4.96 -4.77 6.51
CA ASP A 52 3.91 -5.71 6.87
C ASP A 52 2.55 -5.21 6.34
N PRO A 53 1.71 -6.05 5.71
CA PRO A 53 0.41 -5.61 5.19
C PRO A 53 -0.51 -5.02 6.26
N ALA A 54 -0.41 -5.44 7.52
CA ALA A 54 -1.21 -4.85 8.60
C ALA A 54 -0.81 -3.40 8.90
N SER A 55 0.41 -2.98 8.57
CA SER A 55 0.84 -1.58 8.70
C SER A 55 0.16 -0.62 7.72
N LEU A 56 -0.49 -1.16 6.66
CA LEU A 56 -1.27 -0.39 5.69
C LEU A 56 -2.75 -0.26 6.08
N LEU A 57 -3.19 -0.97 7.12
CA LEU A 57 -4.56 -0.94 7.60
C LEU A 57 -4.65 -0.08 8.86
N PRO A 58 -5.75 0.69 9.03
CA PRO A 58 -5.98 1.38 10.28
C PRO A 58 -6.19 0.36 11.41
N PRO A 59 -5.90 0.73 12.66
CA PRO A 59 -6.22 -0.11 13.80
C PRO A 59 -7.74 -0.34 13.85
N VAL A 60 -8.14 -1.53 14.32
CA VAL A 60 -9.56 -1.93 14.37
C VAL A 60 -10.41 -0.91 15.15
N SER A 61 -9.82 -0.24 16.13
CA SER A 61 -10.46 0.81 16.94
C SER A 61 -10.87 2.07 16.14
N GLU A 62 -10.29 2.30 14.96
CA GLU A 62 -10.53 3.46 14.10
C GLU A 62 -11.47 3.15 12.92
N LEU A 63 -11.85 1.89 12.74
CA LEU A 63 -12.83 1.50 11.73
C LEU A 63 -14.21 2.00 12.14
N ARG A 64 -14.65 3.12 11.54
CA ARG A 64 -16.04 3.58 11.61
C ARG A 64 -16.76 3.06 10.36
N GLY A 65 -17.75 2.18 10.61
CA GLY A 65 -18.67 1.67 9.59
C GLY A 65 -19.78 2.65 9.27
#